data_AF-A0A0F9CGF8-F1
#
_entry.id   AF-A0A0F9CGF8-F1
#
_cell.length_a   1.000
_cell.length_b   1.000
_cell.length_c   1.000
_cell.angle_alpha   90.00
_cell.angle_beta   90.00
_cell.angle_gamma   90.00
#
_symmetry.space_group_name_H-M   'P 1'
#
loop_
_entity.id
_entity.type
_entity.pdbx_description
1 polymer ?
#
loop_
_entity_poly.entity_id
_entity_poly.type
_entity_poly.pdbx_seq_one_letter_code
_entity_poly.pdbx_strand_id
1 'polypeptide(L)'
;MADTSTPQWPHTWVVPVHASMAEYKQYAPANHFHMTWALRPARLQYWMDLANVLSVTPWAERPAFMPGVDRPQPLLHLLNGGEDCAKALLAGRSG
;
A
#
# COMPACT_ATOMS: atom_id res chain seq x y z
N MET A 1 23.15 -7.76 18.89
CA MET A 1 21.79 -8.30 18.68
C MET A 1 20.82 -7.13 18.84
N ALA A 2 19.52 -7.34 19.11
CA ALA A 2 18.58 -6.25 19.37
C ALA A 2 18.67 -5.72 20.82
N ASP A 3 19.89 -5.58 21.33
CA ASP A 3 20.20 -5.37 22.76
C ASP A 3 19.76 -3.99 23.27
N THR A 4 19.46 -3.06 22.36
CA THR A 4 18.91 -1.72 22.65
C THR A 4 17.37 -1.68 22.60
N SER A 5 16.70 -2.83 22.47
CA SER A 5 15.24 -2.97 22.47
C SER A 5 14.80 -4.00 23.52
N THR A 6 13.82 -4.86 23.25
CA THR A 6 13.35 -5.94 24.14
C THR A 6 13.89 -7.28 23.65
N PRO A 7 15.12 -7.72 24.02
CA PRO A 7 15.85 -8.78 23.33
C PRO A 7 15.17 -10.15 23.38
N GLN A 8 14.25 -10.35 24.33
CA GLN A 8 13.49 -11.58 24.51
C GLN A 8 12.34 -11.74 23.49
N TRP A 9 11.97 -10.68 22.78
CA TRP A 9 10.93 -10.72 21.75
C TRP A 9 11.51 -11.10 20.38
N PRO A 10 10.70 -11.68 19.48
CA PRO A 10 11.14 -11.93 18.11
C PRO A 10 11.39 -10.60 17.37
N HIS A 11 12.54 -10.50 16.70
CA HIS A 11 12.89 -9.32 15.90
C HIS A 11 12.90 -9.67 14.41
N THR A 12 12.39 -8.74 13.60
CA THR A 12 12.50 -8.77 12.13
C THR A 12 13.05 -7.43 11.67
N TRP A 13 14.14 -7.45 10.92
CA TRP A 13 14.70 -6.25 10.31
C TRP A 13 14.10 -6.04 8.93
N VAL A 14 13.39 -4.92 8.77
CA VAL A 14 12.64 -4.60 7.54
C VAL A 14 13.30 -3.42 6.86
N VAL A 15 13.56 -3.56 5.56
CA VAL A 15 14.00 -2.47 4.69
C VAL A 15 13.02 -2.39 3.52
N PRO A 16 12.26 -1.30 3.38
CA PRO A 16 11.33 -1.13 2.27
C PRO A 16 12.07 -0.95 0.95
N VAL A 17 11.52 -1.48 -0.14
CA VAL A 17 12.16 -1.48 -1.47
C VAL A 17 12.03 -0.13 -2.18
N HIS A 18 11.01 0.67 -1.86
CA HIS A 18 10.64 1.88 -2.59
C HIS A 18 10.55 3.14 -1.71
N ALA A 19 11.11 3.09 -0.51
CA ALA A 19 11.03 4.19 0.44
C ALA A 19 12.29 4.26 1.28
N SER A 20 12.67 5.46 1.70
CA SER A 20 13.59 5.63 2.81
C SER A 20 12.95 5.14 4.12
N MET A 21 13.77 4.82 5.13
CA MET A 21 13.25 4.50 6.47
C MET A 21 12.48 5.68 7.09
N ALA A 22 12.82 6.92 6.73
CA ALA A 22 12.11 8.11 7.18
C ALA A 22 10.69 8.17 6.62
N GLU A 23 10.52 7.99 5.30
CA GLU A 23 9.20 7.94 4.66
C GLU A 23 8.37 6.77 5.17
N TYR A 24 8.97 5.58 5.26
CA TYR A 24 8.30 4.38 5.79
C TYR A 24 7.75 4.62 7.19
N LYS A 25 8.53 5.27 8.06
CA LYS A 25 8.09 5.59 9.41
C LYS A 25 7.03 6.70 9.44
N GLN A 26 7.17 7.71 8.58
CA GLN A 26 6.27 8.87 8.54
C GLN A 26 4.88 8.50 8.02
N TYR A 27 4.80 7.64 7.00
CA TYR A 27 3.55 7.32 6.31
C TYR A 27 2.90 6.01 6.76
N ALA A 28 3.48 5.29 7.73
CA ALA A 28 2.81 4.16 8.36
C ALA A 28 1.63 4.66 9.21
N PRO A 29 0.37 4.34 8.86
CA PRO A 29 -0.81 4.92 9.51
C PRO A 29 -1.12 4.30 10.88
N ALA A 30 -0.42 3.23 11.26
CA ALA A 30 -0.63 2.49 12.49
C ALA A 30 0.71 2.03 13.09
N ASN A 31 0.69 1.68 14.38
CA ASN A 31 1.83 1.13 15.11
C ASN A 31 2.08 -0.35 14.83
N HIS A 32 1.13 -1.04 14.18
CA HIS A 32 1.21 -2.45 13.80
C HIS A 32 1.04 -2.62 12.29
N PHE A 33 1.64 -3.67 11.72
CA PHE A 33 1.47 -4.07 10.33
C PHE A 33 1.52 -5.59 10.17
N HIS A 34 0.88 -6.10 9.12
CA HIS A 34 0.88 -7.52 8.77
C HIS A 34 1.92 -7.80 7.69
N MET A 35 2.89 -8.66 7.97
CA MET A 35 3.84 -9.15 6.98
C MET A 35 3.39 -10.52 6.46
N THR A 36 3.38 -10.69 5.14
CA THR A 36 2.98 -11.94 4.48
C THR A 36 4.03 -12.35 3.47
N TRP A 37 4.14 -13.67 3.24
CA TRP A 37 5.05 -14.22 2.24
C TRP A 37 4.33 -14.45 0.92
N ALA A 38 5.00 -14.13 -0.18
CA ALA A 38 4.54 -14.39 -1.55
C ALA A 38 3.14 -13.83 -1.90
N LEU A 39 2.65 -12.82 -1.18
CA LEU A 39 1.44 -12.10 -1.59
C LEU A 39 1.75 -11.21 -2.80
N ARG A 40 1.21 -11.58 -3.96
CA ARG A 40 1.35 -10.77 -5.18
C ARG A 40 0.64 -9.41 -5.02
N PRO A 41 1.28 -8.27 -5.33
CA PRO A 41 0.65 -6.95 -5.25
C PRO A 41 -0.69 -6.85 -6.01
N ALA A 42 -0.76 -7.41 -7.23
CA ALA A 42 -2.00 -7.48 -8.00
C ALA A 42 -3.18 -8.13 -7.27
N ARG A 43 -2.93 -9.12 -6.38
CA ARG A 43 -4.00 -9.76 -5.59
C ARG A 43 -4.51 -8.84 -4.50
N LEU A 44 -3.62 -8.13 -3.81
CA LEU A 44 -4.02 -7.15 -2.79
C LEU A 44 -4.79 -5.99 -3.43
N GLN A 45 -4.30 -5.47 -4.56
CA GLN A 45 -4.95 -4.40 -5.32
C GLN A 45 -6.36 -4.78 -5.79
N TYR A 46 -6.59 -6.03 -6.22
CA TYR A 46 -7.93 -6.52 -6.56
C TYR A 46 -8.88 -6.42 -5.35
N TRP A 47 -8.45 -6.88 -4.17
CA TRP A 47 -9.27 -6.82 -2.96
C TRP A 47 -9.49 -5.39 -2.48
N MET A 48 -8.49 -4.52 -2.63
CA MET A 48 -8.63 -3.09 -2.31
C MET A 48 -9.69 -2.43 -3.17
N ASP A 49 -9.80 -2.76 -4.46
CA ASP A 49 -10.87 -2.23 -5.31
C ASP A 49 -12.23 -2.74 -4.89
N LEU A 50 -12.35 -4.05 -4.66
CA LEU A 50 -13.62 -4.66 -4.26
C LEU A 50 -14.13 -4.07 -2.94
N ALA A 51 -13.21 -3.73 -2.03
CA ALA A 51 -13.52 -3.14 -0.73
C ALA A 51 -13.56 -1.60 -0.73
N ASN A 52 -13.41 -0.95 -1.89
CA ASN A 52 -13.34 0.51 -2.01
C ASN A 52 -12.25 1.17 -1.13
N VAL A 53 -11.10 0.50 -0.98
CA VAL A 53 -9.94 0.96 -0.20
C VAL A 53 -8.92 1.64 -1.12
N LEU A 54 -8.54 2.86 -0.78
CA LEU A 54 -7.50 3.61 -1.49
C LEU A 54 -6.10 3.10 -1.16
N SER A 55 -5.19 3.14 -2.14
CA SER A 55 -3.76 2.96 -1.93
C SER A 55 -3.10 4.28 -1.54
N VAL A 56 -2.90 4.52 -0.23
CA VAL A 56 -2.73 5.87 0.34
C VAL A 56 -1.28 6.39 0.44
N THR A 57 -0.32 5.84 -0.29
CA THR A 57 1.09 6.18 -0.01
C THR A 57 1.88 6.56 -1.26
N PRO A 58 2.36 7.81 -1.38
CA PRO A 58 3.29 8.20 -2.42
C PRO A 58 4.71 7.84 -1.96
N TRP A 59 5.04 6.55 -1.98
CA TRP A 59 6.44 6.15 -1.80
C TRP A 59 7.24 6.74 -2.96
N ALA A 60 8.18 7.66 -2.68
CA ALA A 60 8.80 8.47 -3.72
C ALA A 60 9.47 7.63 -4.82
N GLU A 61 10.00 6.46 -4.47
CA GLU A 61 10.67 5.55 -5.40
C GLU A 61 9.75 4.44 -5.96
N ARG A 62 8.44 4.49 -5.66
CA ARG A 62 7.45 3.56 -6.23
C ARG A 62 6.82 4.19 -7.48
N PRO A 63 7.08 3.64 -8.69
CA PRO A 63 6.36 4.09 -9.88
C PRO A 63 4.84 3.93 -9.72
N ALA A 64 4.06 4.78 -10.40
CA ALA A 64 2.59 4.65 -10.38
C ALA A 64 2.09 3.31 -10.97
N PHE A 65 2.89 2.68 -11.85
CA PHE A 65 2.61 1.38 -12.43
C PHE A 65 3.91 0.61 -12.70
N MET A 66 3.92 -0.68 -12.37
CA MET A 66 5.00 -1.62 -12.66
C MET A 66 4.47 -2.81 -13.49
N PRO A 67 4.91 -2.95 -14.76
CA PRO A 67 4.51 -4.05 -15.63
C PRO A 67 4.77 -5.42 -14.99
N GLY A 68 3.79 -6.32 -15.07
CA GLY A 68 3.90 -7.68 -14.51
C GLY A 68 3.79 -7.78 -12.98
N VAL A 69 3.73 -6.65 -12.27
CA VAL A 69 3.56 -6.60 -10.81
C VAL A 69 2.17 -6.12 -10.42
N ASP A 70 1.76 -5.00 -11.02
CA ASP A 70 0.47 -4.37 -10.75
C ASP A 70 -0.65 -5.01 -11.57
N ARG A 71 -1.87 -5.02 -11.01
CA ARG A 71 -3.06 -5.44 -11.75
C ARG A 71 -3.41 -4.44 -12.88
N PRO A 72 -4.17 -4.86 -13.90
CA PRO A 72 -4.82 -3.92 -14.81
C PRO A 72 -5.70 -2.91 -14.06
N GLN A 73 -5.85 -1.70 -14.62
CA GLN A 73 -6.76 -0.70 -14.08
C GLN A 73 -8.23 -1.10 -14.38
N PRO A 74 -9.12 -1.12 -13.37
CA PRO A 74 -10.54 -1.32 -13.59
C PRO A 74 -11.11 -0.27 -14.54
N LEU A 75 -12.01 -0.69 -15.44
CA LEU A 75 -12.69 0.21 -16.36
C LEU A 75 -13.39 1.36 -15.61
N LEU A 76 -13.94 1.08 -14.43
CA LEU A 76 -14.58 2.10 -13.59
C LEU A 76 -13.61 3.24 -13.21
N HIS A 77 -12.35 2.93 -12.92
CA HIS A 77 -11.36 3.96 -12.61
C HIS A 77 -11.08 4.83 -13.84
N LEU A 78 -10.92 4.20 -15.02
CA LEU A 78 -10.66 4.92 -16.28
C LEU A 78 -11.82 5.84 -16.66
N LEU A 79 -13.07 5.39 -16.50
CA LEU A 79 -14.26 6.18 -16.83
C LEU A 79 -14.50 7.35 -15.88
N ASN A 80 -14.01 7.27 -14.64
CA ASN A 80 -14.27 8.27 -13.60
C ASN A 80 -13.05 9.12 -13.24
N GLY A 81 -12.03 9.20 -14.12
CA GLY A 81 -10.89 10.11 -13.91
C GLY A 81 -9.82 9.61 -12.93
N GLY A 82 -9.77 8.30 -12.66
CA GLY A 82 -8.75 7.66 -11.84
C GLY A 82 -9.33 6.89 -10.65
N GLU A 83 -8.45 6.17 -9.94
CA GLU A 83 -8.81 5.38 -8.76
C GLU A 83 -9.42 6.25 -7.65
N ASP A 84 -8.75 7.35 -7.30
CA ASP A 84 -9.17 8.23 -6.21
C ASP A 84 -10.58 8.79 -6.43
N CYS A 85 -10.84 9.33 -7.62
CA CYS A 85 -12.15 9.87 -7.98
C CYS A 85 -13.22 8.78 -8.02
N ALA A 86 -12.94 7.63 -8.65
CA ALA A 86 -13.87 6.51 -8.69
C ALA A 86 -14.25 6.02 -7.28
N LYS A 87 -13.27 5.86 -6.39
CA LYS A 87 -13.49 5.38 -5.03
C LYS A 87 -14.16 6.43 -4.13
N ALA A 88 -13.89 7.72 -4.35
CA ALA A 88 -14.60 8.82 -3.69
C ALA A 88 -16.08 8.86 -4.11
N LEU A 89 -16.38 8.71 -5.40
CA LEU A 89 -17.75 8.61 -5.92
C LEU A 89 -18.49 7.41 -5.33
N LEU A 90 -17.87 6.23 -5.33
CA LEU A 90 -18.40 5.00 -4.72
C LEU A 90 -18.68 5.15 -3.23
N ALA A 91 -17.86 5.95 -2.52
CA ALA A 91 -18.04 6.22 -1.10
C ALA A 91 -19.10 7.30 -0.81
N GLY A 92 -19.73 7.90 -1.83
CA GLY A 92 -20.64 9.04 -1.67
C GLY A 92 -19.92 10.31 -1.18
N ARG A 93 -18.63 10.44 -1.46
CA ARG A 93 -17.76 11.54 -1.01
C ARG A 93 -17.31 12.45 -2.17
N SER A 94 -18.19 12.70 -3.12
CA SER A 94 -17.96 13.67 -4.20
C SER A 94 -18.42 15.05 -3.75
N GLY A 95 -17.52 15.81 -3.12
CA GLY A 95 -17.73 17.18 -2.66
C GLY A 95 -16.46 17.99 -2.81
#